data_AF-A0A0F2JDG1-F1
#
_entry.id   AF-A0A0F2JDG1-F1
#
_cell.length_a   1.000
_cell.length_b   1.000
_cell.length_c   1.000
_cell.angle_alpha   90.00
_cell.angle_beta   90.00
_cell.angle_gamma   90.00
#
_symmetry.space_group_name_H-M   'P 1'
#
loop_
_entity.id
_entity.type
_entity.pdbx_description
1 polymer ?
#
loop_
_entity_poly.entity_id
_entity_poly.type
_entity_poly.pdbx_seq_one_letter_code
_entity_poly.pdbx_strand_id
1 'polypeptide(L)' 'MKDIPKTDISATAKESDALKSINGKYEVDIEERNGLKMKLKS' A
#
# COMPACT_ATOMS: atom_id res chain seq x y z
N MET A 1 18.89 -0.04 -3.33
CA MET A 1 17.42 -0.06 -3.20
C MET A 1 16.89 1.07 -4.08
N LYS A 2 15.82 0.87 -4.86
CA LYS A 2 15.20 1.97 -5.61
C LYS A 2 14.33 2.74 -4.62
N ASP A 3 14.75 3.93 -4.23
CA ASP A 3 13.97 4.82 -3.40
C ASP A 3 12.72 5.26 -4.16
N ILE A 4 11.57 4.74 -3.74
CA ILE A 4 10.27 5.17 -4.25
C ILE A 4 9.98 6.53 -3.60
N PRO A 5 9.79 7.61 -4.36
CA PRO A 5 9.49 8.91 -3.78
C PRO A 5 8.17 8.81 -2.99
N LYS A 6 8.22 9.10 -1.69
CA LYS A 6 7.04 9.12 -0.79
C LYS A 6 5.91 10.02 -1.30
N THR A 7 6.23 10.96 -2.18
CA THR A 7 5.30 11.87 -2.85
C THR A 7 4.33 11.15 -3.81
N ASP A 8 4.70 9.98 -4.31
CA ASP A 8 3.90 9.19 -5.26
C ASP A 8 2.95 8.20 -4.58
N ILE A 9 3.10 8.04 -3.27
CA ILE A 9 2.30 7.16 -2.43
C ILE A 9 1.16 7.99 -1.82
N SER A 10 -0.07 7.48 -1.92
CA SER A 10 -1.24 8.15 -1.34
C SER A 10 -1.02 8.53 0.12
N ALA A 11 -1.38 9.77 0.51
CA ALA A 11 -1.20 10.30 1.87
C ALA A 11 -1.95 9.49 2.96
N THR A 12 -2.88 8.61 2.56
CA THR A 12 -3.62 7.71 3.45
C THR A 12 -2.99 6.32 3.58
N ALA A 13 -1.92 6.03 2.83
CA ALA A 13 -1.17 4.78 2.92
C ALA A 13 -0.34 4.74 4.20
N LYS A 14 -0.33 3.58 4.86
CA LYS A 14 0.50 3.31 6.04
C LYS A 14 1.70 2.43 5.68
N GLU A 15 2.71 2.37 6.54
CA GLU A 15 3.93 1.57 6.33
C GLU A 15 3.69 0.05 6.16
N SER A 16 2.47 -0.43 6.41
CA SER A 16 2.07 -1.84 6.24
C SER A 16 0.94 -2.04 5.24
N ASP A 17 0.55 -0.98 4.52
CA ASP A 17 -0.44 -1.09 3.46
C ASP A 17 0.21 -1.69 2.20
N ALA A 18 -0.48 -2.65 1.60
CA ALA A 18 -0.13 -3.14 0.29
C ALA A 18 -0.36 -2.02 -0.74
N LEU A 19 0.64 -1.73 -1.56
CA LEU A 19 0.57 -0.71 -2.61
C LEU A 19 0.57 -1.38 -3.98
N LYS A 20 -0.30 -0.92 -4.86
CA LYS A 20 -0.39 -1.34 -6.25
C LYS A 20 -0.06 -0.17 -7.17
N SER A 21 0.81 -0.40 -8.14
CA SER A 21 1.11 0.58 -9.16
C SER A 21 -0.01 0.60 -10.21
N ILE A 22 -0.77 1.69 -10.30
CA ILE A 22 -1.84 1.89 -11.26
C ILE A 22 -1.57 3.20 -12.00
N ASN A 23 -1.46 3.13 -13.32
CA ASN A 23 -1.23 4.30 -14.18
C ASN A 23 -0.01 5.17 -13.76
N GLY A 24 1.07 4.52 -13.31
CA GLY A 24 2.29 5.20 -12.86
C GLY A 24 2.20 5.82 -11.46
N LYS A 25 1.10 5.61 -10.73
CA LYS A 25 0.91 6.04 -9.33
C LYS A 25 0.82 4.85 -8.39
N TYR A 26 1.17 5.02 -7.12
CA TYR A 26 1.00 3.98 -6.10
C TYR A 26 -0.28 4.20 -5.30
N GLU A 27 -1.26 3.33 -5.51
CA GLU A 27 -2.52 3.31 -4.77
C GLU A 27 -2.56 2.19 -3.73
N VAL A 28 -3.33 2.37 -2.66
CA VAL A 28 -3.50 1.35 -1.61
C VAL A 28 -4.40 0.24 -2.13
N ASP A 29 -3.91 -1.00 -2.10
CA ASP A 29 -4.71 -2.17 -2.40
C ASP A 29 -5.59 -2.52 -1.19
N ILE A 30 -6.86 -2.10 -1.26
CA ILE A 30 -7.82 -2.24 -0.16
C ILE A 30 -8.17 -3.71 0.10
N GLU A 31 -8.20 -4.55 -0.94
CA GLU A 31 -8.50 -5.98 -0.83
C GLU A 31 -7.37 -6.69 -0.08
N GLU A 32 -6.14 -6.46 -0.49
CA GLU A 32 -4.96 -7.05 0.13
C GLU A 32 -4.74 -6.49 1.55
N ARG A 33 -4.98 -5.18 1.77
CA ARG A 33 -4.98 -4.56 3.11
C ARG A 33 -5.93 -5.27 4.07
N ASN A 34 -7.16 -5.54 3.64
CA ASN A 34 -8.16 -6.19 4.49
C ASN A 34 -7.80 -7.66 4.76
N GLY A 35 -7.27 -8.36 3.75
CA GLY A 35 -6.72 -9.71 3.92
C GLY A 35 -5.54 -9.77 4.90
N LEU A 36 -4.63 -8.78 4.83
CA LEU A 36 -3.49 -8.67 5.74
C LEU A 36 -3.93 -8.40 7.18
N LYS A 37 -4.89 -7.47 7.37
CA LYS A 37 -5.48 -7.19 8.70
C LYS A 37 -6.14 -8.42 9.32
N MET A 38 -6.79 -9.25 8.51
CA MET A 38 -7.43 -10.47 8.98
C MET A 38 -6.40 -11.51 9.42
N LYS A 39 -5.29 -11.68 8.68
CA LYS A 39 -4.18 -12.57 9.06
C LYS A 39 -3.44 -12.11 10.32
N LEU A 40 -3.27 -10.80 10.50
CA LEU A 40 -2.57 -10.24 11.67
C LEU A 40 -3.37 -10.41 12.98
N LYS A 41 -4.68 -10.65 12.90
CA LYS A 41 -5.57 -10.79 14.06
C LYS A 41 -5.81 -12.26 14.46
N SER A 42 -5.20 -13.22 13.76
CA SER A 42 -5.40 -14.65 13.98
C SER A 42 -4.24 -15.33 14.71
#